data_AF-A0A353DXV6-F1
#
_entry.id   AF-A0A353DXV6-F1
#
_cell.length_a   1.000
_cell.length_b   1.000
_cell.length_c   1.000
_cell.angle_alpha   90.00
_cell.angle_beta   90.00
_cell.angle_gamma   90.00
#
_symmetry.space_group_name_H-M   'P 1'
#
loop_
_entity.id
_entity.type
_entity.pdbx_description
1 polymer ?
#
loop_
_entity_poly.entity_id
_entity_poly.type
_entity_poly.pdbx_seq_one_letter_code
_entity_poly.pdbx_strand_id
1 'polypeptide(L)'
;KPVTVDGPTTRRMYELADKADAKGIKVGVGLMVRHCRARQELFDRIQNGEIGDIINMRAYRMHGPVGSAFSGPNPGDVNDLLYQIRRFHSFLWASGGLYSDFYIHQVDECCWMKNTWPIKAHALGGRHYRDADAVDQNFDSYAVEYTFEDGSTFQLNGRTMIGCHDQFASYAHGS
;
A
#
# COMPACT_ATOMS: atom_id res chain seq x y z
N LYS A 1 9.65 1.12 4.08
CA LYS A 1 8.48 0.82 3.24
C LYS A 1 8.23 2.00 2.31
N PRO A 2 7.80 1.76 1.06
CA PRO A 2 7.94 0.49 0.38
C PRO A 2 9.44 0.11 0.27
N VAL A 3 9.76 -1.15 0.02
CA VAL A 3 11.16 -1.61 -0.14
C VAL A 3 11.63 -1.38 -1.58
N THR A 4 10.71 -1.52 -2.53
CA THR A 4 10.93 -1.42 -3.97
C THR A 4 9.74 -0.72 -4.62
N VAL A 5 9.93 -0.23 -5.83
CA VAL A 5 8.91 0.50 -6.61
C VAL A 5 8.46 -0.25 -7.88
N ASP A 6 9.14 -1.35 -8.21
CA ASP A 6 8.90 -2.13 -9.41
C ASP A 6 9.24 -3.63 -9.24
N GLY A 7 8.81 -4.43 -10.21
CA GLY A 7 9.01 -5.88 -10.23
C GLY A 7 10.48 -6.32 -10.35
N PRO A 8 11.28 -5.76 -11.28
CA PRO A 8 12.71 -6.10 -11.39
C PRO A 8 13.50 -5.89 -10.10
N THR A 9 13.31 -4.75 -9.44
CA THR A 9 13.97 -4.42 -8.18
C THR A 9 13.48 -5.34 -7.07
N THR A 10 12.20 -5.70 -7.07
CA THR A 10 11.65 -6.69 -6.12
C THR A 10 12.34 -8.05 -6.25
N ARG A 11 12.51 -8.58 -7.47
CA ARG A 11 13.22 -9.84 -7.69
C ARG A 11 14.66 -9.79 -7.18
N ARG A 12 15.37 -8.70 -7.47
CA ARG A 12 16.72 -8.47 -6.93
C ARG A 12 16.73 -8.44 -5.41
N MET A 13 15.73 -7.84 -4.77
CA MET A 13 15.64 -7.80 -3.31
C MET A 13 15.41 -9.17 -2.69
N TYR A 14 14.65 -10.07 -3.33
CA TYR A 14 14.53 -11.46 -2.88
C TYR A 14 15.87 -12.20 -2.93
N GLU A 15 16.61 -12.09 -4.04
CA GLU A 15 17.96 -12.69 -4.14
C GLU A 15 18.94 -12.15 -3.08
N LEU A 16 18.79 -10.88 -2.70
CA LEU A 16 19.59 -10.27 -1.64
C LEU A 16 19.14 -10.73 -0.25
N ALA A 17 17.85 -10.99 -0.05
CA ALA A 17 17.33 -11.56 1.19
C ALA A 17 17.93 -12.95 1.45
N ASP A 18 17.96 -13.82 0.44
CA ASP A 18 18.57 -15.17 0.56
C ASP A 18 20.05 -15.08 0.97
N LYS A 19 20.79 -14.11 0.40
CA LYS A 19 22.20 -13.86 0.76
C LYS A 19 22.36 -13.29 2.16
N ALA A 20 21.40 -12.49 2.63
CA ALA A 20 21.40 -11.97 3.99
C ALA A 20 21.17 -13.12 4.99
N ASP A 21 20.22 -14.01 4.71
CA ASP A 21 19.93 -15.19 5.53
C ASP A 21 21.13 -16.14 5.60
N ALA A 22 21.79 -16.42 4.48
CA ALA A 22 23.02 -17.23 4.44
C ALA A 22 24.17 -16.64 5.29
N LYS A 23 24.12 -15.33 5.58
CA LYS A 23 25.09 -14.62 6.42
C LYS A 23 24.61 -14.37 7.84
N GLY A 24 23.40 -14.83 8.20
CA GLY A 24 22.79 -14.55 9.51
C GLY A 24 22.43 -13.07 9.72
N ILE A 25 22.28 -12.27 8.66
CA ILE A 25 21.91 -10.87 8.74
C ILE A 25 20.38 -10.75 8.75
N LYS A 26 19.84 -10.02 9.73
CA LYS A 26 18.41 -9.72 9.82
C LYS A 26 18.09 -8.38 9.18
N VAL A 27 17.00 -8.33 8.41
CA VAL A 27 16.51 -7.12 7.76
C VAL A 27 15.08 -6.86 8.24
N GLY A 28 14.86 -5.70 8.86
CA GLY A 28 13.55 -5.27 9.31
C GLY A 28 12.90 -4.31 8.30
N VAL A 29 11.62 -4.52 8.00
CA VAL A 29 10.81 -3.57 7.23
C VAL A 29 9.89 -2.83 8.18
N GLY A 30 9.92 -1.50 8.16
CA GLY A 30 9.09 -0.65 9.04
C GLY A 30 7.61 -0.60 8.63
N LEU A 31 6.88 -1.70 8.78
CA LEU A 31 5.43 -1.78 8.64
C LEU A 31 4.77 -1.60 10.01
N MET A 32 4.30 -0.38 10.27
CA MET A 32 3.89 0.06 11.61
C MET A 32 2.77 -0.78 12.24
N VAL A 33 1.83 -1.29 11.42
CA VAL A 33 0.64 -1.99 11.90
C VAL A 33 0.99 -3.26 12.69
N ARG A 34 2.04 -3.97 12.27
CA ARG A 34 2.52 -5.20 12.92
C ARG A 34 3.06 -5.01 14.33
N HIS A 35 3.36 -3.76 14.71
CA HIS A 35 3.82 -3.40 16.06
C HIS A 35 2.68 -2.92 16.98
N CYS A 36 1.43 -2.85 16.48
CA CYS A 36 0.28 -2.47 17.29
C CYS A 36 -0.23 -3.68 18.08
N ARG A 37 -0.19 -3.62 19.42
CA ARG A 37 -0.66 -4.71 20.31
C ARG A 37 -2.11 -5.10 20.05
N ALA A 38 -2.99 -4.13 19.82
CA ALA A 38 -4.40 -4.41 19.51
C ALA A 38 -4.58 -5.16 18.18
N ARG A 39 -3.66 -4.97 17.22
CA ARG A 39 -3.68 -5.71 15.94
C ARG A 39 -3.07 -7.10 16.06
N GLN A 40 -2.08 -7.28 16.93
CA GLN A 40 -1.55 -8.60 17.27
C GLN A 40 -2.63 -9.46 17.93
N GLU A 41 -3.35 -8.90 18.91
CA GLU A 41 -4.50 -9.57 19.53
C GLU A 41 -5.59 -9.91 18.49
N LEU A 42 -5.94 -8.96 17.62
CA LEU A 42 -6.92 -9.22 16.55
C LEU A 42 -6.46 -10.36 15.63
N PHE A 43 -5.19 -10.38 15.25
CA PHE A 43 -4.61 -11.47 14.45
C PHE A 43 -4.79 -12.81 15.18
N ASP A 44 -4.41 -12.89 16.45
CA ASP A 44 -4.51 -14.13 17.23
C ASP A 44 -5.95 -14.60 17.34
N ARG A 45 -6.91 -13.72 17.59
CA ARG A 45 -8.35 -14.05 17.65
C ARG A 45 -8.89 -14.59 16.32
N ILE A 46 -8.47 -14.00 15.20
CA ILE A 46 -8.81 -14.49 13.86
C ILE A 46 -8.18 -15.88 13.64
N GLN A 47 -6.90 -16.05 13.96
CA GLN A 47 -6.22 -17.35 13.78
C GLN A 47 -6.79 -18.44 14.70
N ASN A 48 -7.33 -18.06 15.86
CA ASN A 48 -8.03 -18.95 16.79
C ASN A 48 -9.47 -19.30 16.34
N GLY A 49 -9.90 -18.80 15.18
CA GLY A 49 -11.18 -19.19 14.55
C GLY A 49 -12.41 -18.48 15.11
N GLU A 50 -12.27 -17.37 15.83
CA GLU A 50 -13.43 -16.66 16.43
C GLU A 50 -14.45 -16.13 15.40
N ILE A 51 -14.04 -15.98 14.14
CA ILE A 51 -14.91 -15.61 13.02
C ILE A 51 -14.99 -16.71 11.95
N GLY A 52 -14.50 -17.92 12.24
CA GLY A 52 -14.33 -18.97 11.22
C GLY A 52 -13.38 -18.57 10.11
N ASP A 53 -13.67 -19.00 8.88
CA ASP A 53 -12.82 -18.71 7.71
C ASP A 53 -13.10 -17.31 7.17
N ILE A 54 -12.07 -16.52 6.90
CA ILE A 54 -12.24 -15.22 6.23
C ILE A 54 -12.71 -15.43 4.79
N ILE A 55 -13.91 -14.93 4.48
CA ILE A 55 -14.54 -14.99 3.15
C ILE A 55 -14.27 -13.70 2.37
N ASN A 56 -14.29 -12.55 3.06
CA ASN A 56 -14.11 -11.24 2.45
C ASN A 56 -13.38 -10.26 3.38
N MET A 57 -12.52 -9.42 2.80
CA MET A 57 -11.92 -8.28 3.49
C MET A 57 -12.10 -7.00 2.69
N ARG A 58 -12.16 -5.87 3.39
CA ARG A 58 -12.21 -4.54 2.77
C ARG A 58 -11.29 -3.59 3.49
N ALA A 59 -10.50 -2.82 2.74
CA ALA A 59 -9.71 -1.74 3.29
C ALA A 59 -10.02 -0.44 2.55
N TYR A 60 -9.99 0.64 3.33
CA TYR A 60 -10.29 1.99 2.87
C TYR A 60 -9.19 2.92 3.35
N ARG A 61 -8.52 3.58 2.41
CA ARG A 61 -7.67 4.74 2.69
C ARG A 61 -8.10 5.89 1.80
N MET A 62 -9.07 6.62 2.33
CA MET A 62 -9.75 7.73 1.71
C MET A 62 -9.46 8.99 2.53
N HIS A 63 -8.75 9.93 1.92
CA HIS A 63 -8.33 11.18 2.56
C HIS A 63 -8.10 12.28 1.51
N GLY A 64 -7.89 13.52 1.95
CA GLY A 64 -7.36 14.59 1.08
C GLY A 64 -5.85 14.43 0.78
N PRO A 65 -5.21 15.27 -0.04
CA PRO A 65 -3.78 15.18 -0.33
C PRO A 65 -2.89 15.18 0.93
N VAL A 66 -1.92 14.28 1.00
CA VAL A 66 -0.94 14.16 2.11
C VAL A 66 0.47 14.05 1.54
N GLY A 67 1.45 14.56 2.28
CA GLY A 67 2.85 14.54 1.85
C GLY A 67 3.05 15.42 0.62
N SER A 68 3.72 14.89 -0.40
CA SER A 68 3.98 15.60 -1.66
C SER A 68 3.11 15.06 -2.80
N ALA A 69 1.89 14.61 -2.51
CA ALA A 69 0.91 14.24 -3.53
C ALA A 69 0.56 15.45 -4.41
N PHE A 70 0.25 15.22 -5.70
CA PHE A 70 -0.21 16.23 -6.65
C PHE A 70 0.71 17.46 -6.76
N SER A 71 2.01 17.23 -6.90
CA SER A 71 2.97 18.32 -7.03
C SER A 71 2.84 19.05 -8.36
N GLY A 72 2.91 20.39 -8.32
CA GLY A 72 3.11 21.24 -9.51
C GLY A 72 4.53 21.13 -10.10
N PRO A 73 4.84 21.90 -11.14
CA PRO A 73 6.17 21.89 -11.77
C PRO A 73 7.25 22.38 -10.81
N ASN A 74 8.49 21.99 -11.09
CA ASN A 74 9.66 22.51 -10.37
C ASN A 74 9.74 24.04 -10.54
N PRO A 75 9.77 24.84 -9.44
CA PRO A 75 9.83 26.29 -9.55
C PRO A 75 11.21 26.82 -9.96
N GLY A 76 12.20 25.94 -10.12
CA GLY A 76 13.56 26.27 -10.62
C GLY A 76 14.58 26.60 -9.52
N ASP A 77 14.21 26.44 -8.25
CA ASP A 77 15.10 26.63 -7.09
C ASP A 77 16.07 25.45 -6.88
N VAL A 78 15.74 24.28 -7.43
CA VAL A 78 16.57 23.08 -7.46
C VAL A 78 16.55 22.44 -8.84
N ASN A 79 17.51 21.55 -9.12
CA ASN A 79 17.42 20.72 -10.33
C ASN A 79 16.27 19.70 -10.23
N ASP A 80 15.82 19.19 -11.37
CA ASP A 80 14.66 18.29 -11.45
C ASP A 80 14.83 16.99 -10.67
N LEU A 81 16.03 16.44 -10.62
CA LEU A 81 16.28 15.21 -9.87
C LEU A 81 16.05 15.44 -8.36
N LEU A 82 16.61 16.51 -7.80
CA LEU A 82 16.43 16.87 -6.40
C LEU A 82 14.97 17.24 -6.12
N TYR A 83 14.29 17.90 -7.05
CA TYR A 83 12.86 18.18 -6.95
C TYR A 83 12.06 16.89 -6.80
N GLN A 84 12.27 15.92 -7.70
CA GLN A 84 11.56 14.65 -7.70
C GLN A 84 11.85 13.82 -6.45
N ILE A 85 13.10 13.78 -5.98
CA ILE A 85 13.47 13.08 -4.73
C ILE A 85 12.78 13.73 -3.52
N ARG A 86 12.79 15.06 -3.41
CA ARG A 86 12.09 15.78 -2.31
C ARG A 86 10.58 15.55 -2.35
N ARG A 87 10.03 15.32 -3.54
CA ARG A 87 8.60 15.14 -3.79
C ARG A 87 8.24 13.70 -4.18
N PHE A 88 8.96 12.72 -3.64
CA PHE A 88 8.93 11.32 -4.05
C PHE A 88 7.52 10.70 -4.20
N HIS A 89 6.54 11.07 -3.38
CA HIS A 89 5.15 10.59 -3.52
C HIS A 89 4.50 10.91 -4.87
N SER A 90 4.95 11.95 -5.57
CA SER A 90 4.43 12.36 -6.89
C SER A 90 4.99 11.54 -8.05
N PHE A 91 6.11 10.83 -7.86
CA PHE A 91 6.87 10.22 -8.95
C PHE A 91 6.99 8.72 -8.72
N LEU A 92 6.41 7.92 -9.63
CA LEU A 92 6.31 6.47 -9.43
C LEU A 92 7.68 5.80 -9.34
N TRP A 93 8.68 6.30 -10.05
CA TRP A 93 10.04 5.76 -9.99
C TRP A 93 10.71 5.96 -8.61
N ALA A 94 10.30 6.98 -7.86
CA ALA A 94 10.91 7.32 -6.58
C ALA A 94 10.27 6.56 -5.41
N SER A 95 8.94 6.39 -5.43
CA SER A 95 8.19 5.82 -4.30
C SER A 95 7.16 4.75 -4.66
N GLY A 96 6.92 4.48 -5.95
CA GLY A 96 5.75 3.73 -6.40
C GLY A 96 4.43 4.49 -6.20
N GLY A 97 4.51 5.81 -6.05
CA GLY A 97 3.38 6.72 -5.89
C GLY A 97 2.62 6.57 -4.59
N LEU A 98 1.38 7.09 -4.59
CA LEU A 98 0.46 6.93 -3.46
C LEU A 98 0.16 5.46 -3.20
N TYR A 99 0.03 4.64 -4.26
CA TYR A 99 -0.34 3.24 -4.09
C TYR A 99 0.65 2.47 -3.21
N SER A 100 1.93 2.49 -3.58
CA SER A 100 2.96 1.74 -2.88
C SER A 100 3.34 2.36 -1.54
N ASP A 101 3.27 3.68 -1.39
CA ASP A 101 3.67 4.34 -0.15
C ASP A 101 2.56 4.32 0.91
N PHE A 102 1.33 4.62 0.48
CA PHE A 102 0.19 4.77 1.37
C PHE A 102 -0.53 3.44 1.57
N TYR A 103 -0.94 2.75 0.51
CA TYR A 103 -1.84 1.60 0.68
C TYR A 103 -1.15 0.31 1.13
N ILE A 104 0.19 0.23 1.02
CA ILE A 104 0.96 -0.93 1.48
C ILE A 104 0.66 -1.34 2.93
N HIS A 105 0.34 -0.39 3.81
CA HIS A 105 0.05 -0.69 5.21
C HIS A 105 -1.22 -1.51 5.38
N GLN A 106 -2.26 -1.23 4.59
CA GLN A 106 -3.52 -1.99 4.65
C GLN A 106 -3.45 -3.27 3.83
N VAL A 107 -2.70 -3.27 2.73
CA VAL A 107 -2.41 -4.50 2.00
C VAL A 107 -1.68 -5.49 2.91
N ASP A 108 -0.64 -5.02 3.61
CA ASP A 108 0.08 -5.83 4.58
C ASP A 108 -0.82 -6.26 5.75
N GLU A 109 -1.61 -5.35 6.32
CA GLU A 109 -2.53 -5.66 7.42
C GLU A 109 -3.53 -6.75 7.03
N CYS A 110 -4.23 -6.61 5.89
CA CYS A 110 -5.21 -7.59 5.46
C CYS A 110 -4.58 -8.94 5.10
N CYS A 111 -3.44 -8.95 4.39
CA CYS A 111 -2.72 -10.19 4.11
C CYS A 111 -2.20 -10.85 5.39
N TRP A 112 -1.78 -10.04 6.38
CA TRP A 112 -1.40 -10.55 7.69
C TRP A 112 -2.58 -11.15 8.44
N MET A 113 -3.74 -10.48 8.49
CA MET A 113 -4.94 -11.04 9.12
C MET A 113 -5.39 -12.35 8.46
N LYS A 114 -5.28 -12.46 7.13
CA LYS A 114 -5.57 -13.71 6.39
C LYS A 114 -4.46 -14.76 6.53
N ASN A 115 -3.27 -14.33 6.96
CA ASN A 115 -2.07 -15.15 7.13
C ASN A 115 -1.62 -15.87 5.85
N THR A 116 -1.87 -15.26 4.69
CA THR A 116 -1.38 -15.73 3.38
C THR A 116 -1.36 -14.57 2.40
N TRP A 117 -0.77 -14.78 1.22
CA TRP A 117 -0.68 -13.81 0.14
C TRP A 117 -1.70 -14.10 -0.97
N PRO A 118 -2.24 -13.08 -1.63
CA PRO A 118 -3.13 -13.29 -2.77
C PRO A 118 -2.36 -13.80 -3.99
N ILE A 119 -3.02 -14.62 -4.81
CA ILE A 119 -2.48 -15.19 -6.05
C ILE A 119 -2.84 -14.36 -7.29
N LYS A 120 -3.79 -13.43 -7.15
CA LYS A 120 -4.27 -12.56 -8.23
C LYS A 120 -4.59 -11.18 -7.70
N ALA A 121 -4.34 -10.16 -8.52
CA ALA A 121 -4.84 -8.81 -8.33
C ALA A 121 -5.53 -8.33 -9.61
N HIS A 122 -6.68 -7.70 -9.48
CA HIS A 122 -7.40 -7.02 -10.56
C HIS A 122 -7.73 -5.60 -10.11
N ALA A 123 -7.32 -4.61 -10.89
CA ALA A 123 -7.31 -3.21 -10.47
C ALA A 123 -7.99 -2.30 -11.48
N LEU A 124 -8.68 -1.30 -10.94
CA LEU A 124 -9.18 -0.13 -11.64
C LEU A 124 -8.57 1.12 -11.00
N GLY A 125 -8.31 2.13 -11.81
CA GLY A 125 -7.74 3.39 -11.34
C GLY A 125 -8.15 4.52 -12.25
N GLY A 126 -8.30 5.71 -11.67
CA GLY A 126 -8.78 6.89 -12.38
C GLY A 126 -8.13 8.16 -11.90
N ARG A 127 -7.98 9.10 -12.83
CA ARG A 127 -7.59 10.47 -12.53
C ARG A 127 -8.63 11.41 -13.09
N HIS A 128 -9.23 12.21 -12.23
CA HIS A 128 -10.26 13.20 -12.50
C HIS A 128 -10.11 14.46 -11.64
N TYR A 129 -9.77 14.35 -10.36
CA TYR A 129 -9.79 15.44 -9.39
C TYR A 129 -8.37 15.89 -9.02
N ARG A 130 -7.79 16.76 -9.85
CA ARG A 130 -6.44 17.30 -9.64
C ARG A 130 -6.31 18.71 -10.23
N ASP A 131 -5.46 19.54 -9.62
CA ASP A 131 -5.07 20.83 -10.18
C ASP A 131 -4.46 20.68 -11.58
N ALA A 132 -4.76 21.64 -12.46
CA ALA A 132 -4.41 21.59 -13.88
C ALA A 132 -2.89 21.58 -14.14
N ASP A 133 -2.10 22.07 -13.19
CA ASP A 133 -0.64 22.20 -13.30
C ASP A 133 0.13 21.06 -12.61
N ALA A 134 -0.56 20.12 -11.95
CA ALA A 134 0.11 19.02 -11.27
C ALA A 134 0.81 18.09 -12.28
N VAL A 135 2.11 17.86 -12.07
CA VAL A 135 2.99 17.07 -12.95
C VAL A 135 3.16 15.62 -12.47
N ASP A 136 2.45 15.23 -11.42
CA ASP A 136 2.59 13.91 -10.82
C ASP A 136 1.95 12.77 -11.64
N GLN A 137 2.27 11.54 -11.27
CA GLN A 137 1.87 10.32 -11.99
C GLN A 137 0.79 9.49 -11.27
N ASN A 138 0.21 9.97 -10.17
CA ASN A 138 -0.75 9.20 -9.39
C ASN A 138 -2.17 9.24 -9.96
N PHE A 139 -2.99 8.27 -9.55
CA PHE A 139 -4.44 8.36 -9.64
C PHE A 139 -4.97 9.05 -8.38
N ASP A 140 -6.17 9.62 -8.47
CA ASP A 140 -6.88 10.10 -7.27
C ASP A 140 -7.78 9.01 -6.68
N SER A 141 -8.10 7.98 -7.47
CA SER A 141 -9.00 6.88 -7.11
C SER A 141 -8.38 5.56 -7.54
N TYR A 142 -8.34 4.61 -6.61
CA TYR A 142 -7.80 3.28 -6.80
C TYR A 142 -8.78 2.26 -6.22
N ALA A 143 -9.08 1.20 -6.99
CA ALA A 143 -9.85 0.06 -6.52
C ALA A 143 -9.13 -1.21 -6.95
N VAL A 144 -8.74 -2.06 -6.00
CA VAL A 144 -8.04 -3.32 -6.30
C VAL A 144 -8.71 -4.45 -5.58
N GLU A 145 -9.06 -5.49 -6.32
CA GLU A 145 -9.47 -6.77 -5.78
C GLU A 145 -8.31 -7.75 -5.81
N TYR A 146 -7.99 -8.29 -4.64
CA TYR A 146 -7.03 -9.37 -4.47
C TYR A 146 -7.80 -10.67 -4.24
N THR A 147 -7.38 -11.75 -4.91
CA THR A 147 -7.96 -13.09 -4.74
C THR A 147 -6.93 -14.02 -4.13
N PHE A 148 -7.32 -14.71 -3.05
CA PHE A 148 -6.51 -15.74 -2.41
C PHE A 148 -6.76 -17.12 -3.05
N GLU A 149 -5.91 -18.09 -2.72
CA GLU A 149 -5.98 -19.44 -3.29
C GLU A 149 -7.31 -20.16 -2.98
N ASP A 150 -7.91 -19.90 -1.81
CA ASP A 150 -9.20 -20.45 -1.39
C ASP A 150 -10.42 -19.74 -2.03
N GLY A 151 -10.19 -18.75 -2.90
CA GLY A 151 -11.23 -17.97 -3.55
C GLY A 151 -11.78 -16.80 -2.71
N SER A 152 -11.34 -16.64 -1.46
CA SER A 152 -11.66 -15.45 -0.66
C SER A 152 -11.08 -14.19 -1.32
N THR A 153 -11.71 -13.05 -1.04
CA THR A 153 -11.37 -11.77 -1.70
C THR A 153 -11.05 -10.67 -0.73
N PHE A 154 -10.20 -9.74 -1.17
CA PHE A 154 -9.86 -8.52 -0.45
C PHE A 154 -9.96 -7.31 -1.38
N GLN A 155 -10.86 -6.38 -1.07
CA GLN A 155 -10.98 -5.12 -1.80
C GLN A 155 -10.26 -3.98 -1.09
N LEU A 156 -9.25 -3.41 -1.75
CA LEU A 156 -8.59 -2.19 -1.34
C LEU A 156 -9.19 -1.00 -2.11
N ASN A 157 -9.66 0.01 -1.37
CA ASN A 157 -10.21 1.24 -1.91
C ASN A 157 -9.37 2.42 -1.44
N GLY A 158 -8.66 3.04 -2.39
CA GLY A 158 -7.83 4.21 -2.18
C GLY A 158 -8.45 5.45 -2.79
N ARG A 159 -8.46 6.57 -2.06
CA ARG A 159 -8.95 7.84 -2.58
C ARG A 159 -8.16 9.01 -2.01
N THR A 160 -7.66 9.90 -2.87
CA THR A 160 -6.96 11.12 -2.48
C THR A 160 -7.70 12.34 -3.05
N MET A 161 -8.77 12.77 -2.38
CA MET A 161 -9.66 13.87 -2.81
C MET A 161 -10.22 14.64 -1.62
N ILE A 162 -10.31 15.96 -1.72
CA ILE A 162 -10.93 16.84 -0.71
C ILE A 162 -12.46 16.89 -0.87
N GLY A 163 -13.17 17.24 0.21
CA GLY A 163 -14.62 17.46 0.18
C GLY A 163 -15.47 16.20 0.04
N CYS A 164 -14.92 15.02 0.42
CA CYS A 164 -15.58 13.72 0.33
C CYS A 164 -15.49 12.96 1.66
N HIS A 165 -16.22 11.85 1.81
CA HIS A 165 -16.20 11.03 3.03
C HIS A 165 -14.84 10.38 3.29
N ASP A 166 -14.15 10.77 4.36
CA ASP A 166 -12.86 10.18 4.74
C ASP A 166 -13.02 8.87 5.51
N GLN A 167 -12.15 7.92 5.22
CA GLN A 167 -12.15 6.61 5.87
C GLN A 167 -10.74 6.02 5.89
N PHE A 168 -10.30 5.61 7.07
CA PHE A 168 -9.06 4.88 7.29
C PHE A 168 -9.36 3.65 8.14
N ALA A 169 -9.72 2.54 7.48
CA ALA A 169 -10.17 1.34 8.17
C ALA A 169 -9.97 0.08 7.34
N SER A 170 -9.85 -1.06 8.03
CA SER A 170 -9.79 -2.39 7.45
C SER A 170 -10.81 -3.28 8.16
N TYR A 171 -11.49 -4.13 7.41
CA TYR A 171 -12.56 -5.02 7.87
C TYR A 171 -12.31 -6.43 7.37
N ALA A 172 -12.61 -7.42 8.21
CA ALA A 172 -12.64 -8.83 7.85
C ALA A 172 -14.03 -9.40 8.16
N HIS A 173 -14.54 -10.23 7.26
CA HIS A 173 -15.80 -10.93 7.39
C HIS A 173 -15.54 -12.43 7.25
N GLY A 174 -15.91 -13.17 8.29
CA GLY A 174 -15.78 -14.62 8.33
C GLY A 174 -17.12 -15.36 8.26
N SER A 175 -17.07 -16.68 8.30
CA SER A 175 -18.21 -17.62 8.14
C SER A 175 -19.11 -17.74 9.35
#